data_AF-A0A382TSV2-F1
#
_entry.id   AF-A0A382TSV2-F1
#
_cell.length_a   1.000
_cell.length_b   1.000
_cell.length_c   1.000
_cell.angle_alpha   90.00
_cell.angle_beta   90.00
_cell.angle_gamma   90.00
#
_symmetry.space_group_name_H-M   'P 1'
#
loop_
_entity.id
_entity.type
_entity.pdbx_description
1 polymer ?
#
loop_
_entity_poly.entity_id
_entity_poly.type
_entity_poly.pdbx_seq_one_letter_code
_entity_poly.pdbx_strand_id
1 'polypeptide(L)'
;MYIGRRQCDYSGSIYAGMKVNVAEAKQNSYNWKITMSETRTLYYVHDPMCSWCWAFVPTWEQIQRELPNDIEVVYLLGGLAPDSDEAKALEKAKIKAIQDEIGRTQLNKAT
;
A
#
# COMPACT_ATOMS: atom_id res chain seq x y z
N MET A 1 28.23 6.57 -3.55
CA MET A 1 27.26 6.59 -2.42
C MET A 1 26.33 5.40 -2.61
N TYR A 2 26.75 4.23 -2.09
CA TYR A 2 26.01 2.98 -2.19
C TYR A 2 25.06 2.90 -1.00
N ILE A 3 23.74 2.86 -1.25
CA ILE A 3 22.75 2.51 -0.23
C ILE A 3 22.60 0.99 -0.22
N GLY A 4 22.96 0.39 0.90
CA GLY A 4 23.09 -1.05 1.10
C GLY A 4 21.79 -1.82 0.92
N ARG A 5 21.88 -2.95 0.21
CA ARG A 5 20.89 -4.02 0.27
C ARG A 5 20.91 -4.59 1.69
N ARG A 6 19.88 -4.33 2.49
CA ARG A 6 19.61 -5.17 3.66
C ARG A 6 19.04 -6.50 3.16
N GLN A 7 19.86 -7.53 3.34
CA GLN A 7 19.49 -8.92 3.25
C GLN A 7 18.39 -9.18 4.29
N CYS A 8 17.20 -9.57 3.86
CA CYS A 8 16.20 -10.08 4.79
C CYS A 8 16.64 -11.48 5.21
N ASP A 9 17.30 -11.59 6.35
CA ASP A 9 17.60 -12.88 6.95
C ASP A 9 16.29 -13.49 7.46
N TYR A 10 15.78 -14.45 6.69
CA TYR A 10 14.60 -15.25 7.02
C TYR A 10 15.00 -16.36 8.02
N SER A 11 15.37 -15.96 9.23
CA SER A 11 15.67 -16.89 10.34
C SER A 11 15.49 -16.23 11.71
N GLY A 12 14.30 -15.66 11.94
CA GLY A 12 13.95 -15.06 13.23
C GLY A 12 12.57 -15.50 13.70
N SER A 13 12.54 -16.45 14.63
CA SER A 13 11.34 -16.89 15.36
C SER A 13 10.61 -15.71 16.00
N ILE A 14 9.36 -15.45 15.60
CA ILE A 14 8.48 -14.42 16.20
C ILE A 14 7.65 -14.91 17.39
N TYR A 15 7.81 -16.16 17.83
CA TYR A 15 7.03 -16.69 18.97
C TYR A 15 7.70 -16.33 20.31
N ALA A 16 7.84 -15.03 20.56
CA ALA A 16 8.12 -14.52 21.89
C ALA A 16 6.82 -14.56 22.71
N GLY A 17 6.59 -15.63 23.47
CA GLY A 17 5.64 -15.57 24.59
C GLY A 17 4.88 -16.85 24.98
N MET A 18 4.97 -17.95 24.25
CA MET A 18 4.27 -19.18 24.65
C MET A 18 5.17 -20.09 25.49
N LYS A 19 4.91 -20.17 26.80
CA LYS A 19 5.59 -21.14 27.68
C LYS A 19 5.14 -22.56 27.31
N VAL A 20 6.02 -23.32 26.68
CA VAL A 20 5.84 -24.77 26.48
C VAL A 20 6.38 -25.54 27.68
N ASN A 21 5.58 -26.43 28.28
CA ASN A 21 6.07 -27.36 29.31
C ASN A 21 6.80 -28.51 28.63
N VAL A 22 8.12 -28.57 28.82
CA VAL A 22 9.06 -29.45 28.09
C VAL A 22 9.14 -30.86 28.71
N ALA A 23 8.01 -31.46 29.08
CA ALA A 23 7.98 -32.81 29.65
C ALA A 23 7.64 -33.93 28.65
N GLU A 24 7.00 -33.62 27.51
CA GLU A 24 6.53 -34.64 26.54
C GLU A 24 6.91 -34.35 25.08
N ALA A 25 8.01 -33.62 24.85
CA ALA A 25 8.50 -33.33 23.49
C ALA A 25 9.53 -34.36 22.97
N LYS A 26 9.32 -35.65 23.24
CA LYS A 26 10.03 -36.73 22.55
C LYS A 26 8.99 -37.67 21.95
N GLN A 27 9.16 -38.01 20.68
CA GLN A 27 8.29 -38.88 19.87
C GLN A 27 7.05 -38.20 19.24
N ASN A 28 7.25 -37.28 18.29
CA ASN A 28 6.55 -37.35 16.99
C ASN A 28 7.02 -36.25 16.04
N SER A 29 8.23 -36.43 15.53
CA SER A 29 8.87 -35.59 14.50
C SER A 29 8.18 -35.65 13.11
N TYR A 30 6.97 -36.21 12.98
CA TYR A 30 6.26 -36.34 11.70
C TYR A 30 4.75 -36.06 11.73
N ASN A 31 4.18 -35.55 12.84
CA ASN A 31 2.80 -35.08 12.84
C ASN A 31 2.73 -33.54 12.84
N TRP A 32 3.21 -32.93 11.76
CA TRP A 32 3.08 -31.49 11.52
C TRP A 32 1.67 -31.09 11.05
N LYS A 33 0.71 -32.03 11.00
CA LYS A 33 -0.73 -31.76 10.92
C LYS A 33 -1.27 -31.18 12.24
N ILE A 34 -0.54 -30.22 12.83
CA ILE A 34 -1.18 -29.27 13.72
C ILE A 34 -2.02 -28.40 12.81
N THR A 35 -3.33 -28.51 12.97
CA THR A 35 -4.37 -27.77 12.26
C THR A 35 -4.21 -26.27 12.49
N MET A 36 -3.22 -25.64 11.85
CA MET A 36 -3.21 -24.20 11.67
C MET A 36 -4.23 -23.89 10.58
N SER A 37 -5.33 -23.25 10.95
CA SER A 37 -6.11 -22.49 9.98
C SER A 37 -5.26 -21.26 9.63
N GLU A 38 -4.39 -21.43 8.62
CA GLU A 38 -3.63 -20.32 8.03
C GLU A 38 -4.61 -19.43 7.28
N THR A 39 -5.06 -18.36 7.92
CA THR A 39 -5.65 -17.24 7.18
C THR A 39 -4.54 -16.60 6.35
N ARG A 40 -4.63 -16.71 5.03
CA ARG A 40 -3.64 -16.16 4.11
C ARG A 40 -4.06 -14.73 3.78
N THR A 41 -3.14 -13.77 3.93
CA THR A 41 -3.43 -12.35 3.68
C THR A 41 -2.52 -11.78 2.60
N LEU A 42 -3.10 -11.13 1.60
CA LEU A 42 -2.43 -10.37 0.54
C LEU A 42 -2.53 -8.87 0.85
N TYR A 43 -1.40 -8.23 1.12
CA TYR A 43 -1.33 -6.79 1.30
C TYR A 43 -1.11 -6.09 -0.05
N TYR A 44 -2.10 -5.33 -0.50
CA TYR A 44 -2.02 -4.51 -1.71
C TYR A 44 -1.71 -3.06 -1.34
N VAL A 45 -0.44 -2.68 -1.47
CA VAL A 45 0.03 -1.32 -1.21
C VAL A 45 -0.06 -0.50 -2.50
N HIS A 46 -0.83 0.58 -2.51
CA HIS A 46 -0.98 1.45 -3.68
C HIS A 46 -1.11 2.92 -3.28
N ASP A 47 -0.98 3.83 -4.24
CA ASP A 47 -1.17 5.27 -4.01
C ASP A 47 -1.94 5.88 -5.19
N PRO A 48 -2.98 6.70 -4.97
CA PRO A 48 -3.74 7.35 -6.05
C PRO A 48 -2.90 8.29 -6.92
N MET A 49 -1.79 8.81 -6.39
CA MET A 49 -0.85 9.68 -7.10
C MET A 49 0.27 8.90 -7.81
N CYS A 50 0.35 7.57 -7.63
CA CYS A 50 1.36 6.72 -8.25
C CYS A 50 0.98 6.34 -9.68
N SER A 51 1.68 6.90 -10.67
CA SER A 51 1.46 6.62 -12.11
C SER A 51 1.67 5.14 -12.46
N TRP A 52 2.63 4.47 -11.84
CA TRP A 52 2.85 3.03 -12.01
C TRP A 52 1.69 2.20 -11.46
N CYS A 53 1.06 2.65 -10.39
CA CYS A 53 -0.07 1.98 -9.77
C CYS A 53 -1.29 2.06 -10.70
N TRP A 54 -1.47 3.19 -11.39
CA TRP A 54 -2.45 3.33 -12.48
C TRP A 54 -2.18 2.39 -13.65
N ALA A 55 -0.93 2.28 -14.09
CA ALA A 55 -0.56 1.35 -15.16
C ALA A 55 -0.78 -0.13 -14.76
N PHE A 56 -0.73 -0.43 -13.47
CA PHE A 56 -0.89 -1.79 -12.94
C PHE A 56 -2.36 -2.22 -12.75
N VAL A 57 -3.33 -1.29 -12.82
CA VAL A 57 -4.76 -1.59 -12.61
C VAL A 57 -5.26 -2.79 -13.44
N PRO A 58 -4.99 -2.89 -14.76
CA PRO A 58 -5.50 -4.02 -15.56
C PRO A 58 -4.96 -5.37 -15.11
N THR A 59 -3.74 -5.41 -14.56
CA THR A 59 -3.13 -6.62 -14.01
C THR A 59 -3.68 -6.92 -12.62
N TRP A 60 -3.88 -5.90 -11.79
CA TRP A 60 -4.49 -6.08 -10.47
C TRP A 60 -5.91 -6.67 -10.58
N GLU A 61 -6.71 -6.20 -11.52
CA GLU A 61 -8.05 -6.76 -11.78
C GLU A 61 -7.99 -8.24 -12.21
N GLN A 62 -6.97 -8.65 -12.97
CA GLN A 62 -6.76 -10.06 -13.31
C GLN A 62 -6.45 -10.89 -12.08
N ILE A 63 -5.53 -10.40 -11.23
CA ILE A 63 -5.16 -11.04 -9.97
C ILE A 63 -6.40 -11.21 -9.08
N GLN A 64 -7.23 -10.17 -8.93
CA GLN A 64 -8.43 -10.25 -8.10
C GLN A 64 -9.44 -11.29 -8.59
N ARG A 65 -9.55 -11.52 -9.91
CA ARG A 65 -10.43 -12.56 -10.47
C ARG A 65 -9.91 -13.98 -10.25
N GLU A 66 -8.59 -14.13 -10.25
CA GLU A 66 -7.93 -15.44 -10.10
C GLU A 66 -7.61 -15.78 -8.64
N LEU A 67 -7.77 -14.82 -7.72
CA LEU A 67 -7.43 -14.98 -6.31
C LEU A 67 -8.40 -15.96 -5.63
N PRO A 68 -7.89 -17.00 -4.96
CA PRO A 68 -8.69 -17.87 -4.11
C PRO A 68 -9.46 -17.13 -3.01
N ASN A 69 -10.68 -17.59 -2.73
CA ASN A 69 -11.57 -16.97 -1.71
C ASN A 69 -11.07 -17.12 -0.26
N ASP A 70 -10.08 -18.01 0.00
CA ASP A 70 -9.46 -18.18 1.31
C ASP A 70 -8.34 -17.16 1.58
N ILE A 71 -8.05 -16.28 0.63
CA ILE A 71 -7.08 -15.19 0.77
C ILE A 71 -7.79 -13.87 1.04
N GLU A 72 -7.50 -13.27 2.18
CA GLU A 72 -7.95 -11.91 2.53
C GLU A 72 -7.07 -10.88 1.82
N VAL A 73 -7.68 -9.87 1.20
CA VAL A 73 -6.94 -8.75 0.59
C VAL A 73 -7.05 -7.50 1.46
N VAL A 74 -5.90 -6.99 1.92
CA VAL A 74 -5.81 -5.77 2.73
C VAL A 74 -5.18 -4.65 1.91
N TYR A 75 -5.90 -3.55 1.77
CA TYR A 75 -5.46 -2.36 1.02
C TYR A 75 -4.72 -1.40 1.92
N LEU A 76 -3.53 -0.97 1.50
CA LEU A 76 -2.71 -0.01 2.25
C LEU A 76 -2.29 1.13 1.33
N LEU A 77 -2.32 2.36 1.84
CA LEU A 77 -1.82 3.52 1.12
C LEU A 77 -0.30 3.61 1.24
N GLY A 78 0.39 3.79 0.11
CA GLY A 78 1.85 3.82 0.04
C GLY A 78 2.49 5.11 0.55
N GLY A 79 1.75 6.22 0.58
CA GLY A 79 2.23 7.51 1.10
C GLY A 79 3.31 8.12 0.21
N LEU A 80 3.02 8.26 -1.09
CA LEU A 80 3.97 8.75 -2.09
C LEU A 80 4.43 10.20 -1.82
N ALA A 81 3.56 11.03 -1.25
CA ALA A 81 3.89 12.38 -0.84
C ALA A 81 3.12 12.77 0.43
N PRO A 82 3.73 13.56 1.34
CA PRO A 82 3.02 14.14 2.48
C PRO A 82 1.93 15.11 2.02
N ASP A 83 0.83 15.18 2.76
CA ASP A 83 -0.15 16.25 2.59
C ASP A 83 0.51 17.60 2.88
N SER A 84 0.59 18.47 1.86
CA SER A 84 1.12 19.84 1.99
C SER A 84 0.04 20.86 1.67
N ASP A 85 -0.26 21.73 2.64
CA ASP A 85 -1.18 22.84 2.46
C ASP A 85 -0.58 23.98 1.61
N GLU A 86 0.75 24.02 1.48
CA GLU A 86 1.46 25.00 0.66
C GLU A 86 1.20 24.79 -0.82
N ALA A 87 1.19 23.52 -1.28
CA ALA A 87 0.86 23.16 -2.65
C ALA A 87 -0.58 23.57 -3.01
N LYS A 88 -1.54 23.31 -2.09
CA LYS A 88 -2.95 23.66 -2.24
C LYS A 88 -3.16 25.19 -2.29
N ALA A 89 -2.44 25.95 -1.47
CA ALA A 89 -2.53 27.40 -1.45
C ALA A 89 -2.01 28.02 -2.76
N LEU A 90 -0.87 27.51 -3.27
CA LEU A 90 -0.30 27.97 -4.54
C LEU A 90 -1.23 27.65 -5.73
N GLU A 91 -1.86 26.47 -5.73
CA GLU A 91 -2.82 26.08 -6.75
C GLU A 91 -4.05 27.01 -6.75
N LYS A 92 -4.63 27.28 -5.57
CA LYS A 92 -5.78 28.19 -5.43
C LYS A 92 -5.46 29.61 -5.89
N ALA A 93 -4.24 30.10 -5.61
CA ALA A 93 -3.79 31.41 -6.07
C ALA A 93 -3.66 31.48 -7.60
N LYS A 94 -3.13 30.43 -8.24
CA LYS A 94 -3.03 30.33 -9.71
C LYS A 94 -4.40 30.29 -10.36
N ILE A 95 -5.32 29.48 -9.84
CA ILE A 95 -6.69 29.39 -10.34
C ILE A 95 -7.40 30.74 -10.26
N LYS A 96 -7.26 31.44 -9.12
CA LYS A 96 -7.84 32.78 -8.94
C LYS A 96 -7.28 33.79 -9.95
N ALA A 97 -5.97 33.80 -10.15
CA ALA A 97 -5.33 34.70 -11.11
C ALA A 97 -5.85 34.48 -12.55
N ILE A 98 -6.02 33.22 -12.96
CA ILE A 98 -6.58 32.86 -14.28
C ILE A 98 -8.04 33.32 -14.39
N GLN A 99 -8.85 33.14 -13.33
CA GLN A 99 -10.25 33.58 -13.31
C GLN A 99 -10.37 35.11 -13.43
N ASP A 100 -9.52 35.84 -12.72
CA ASP A 100 -9.47 37.32 -12.75
C ASP A 100 -9.04 37.85 -14.13
N GLU A 101 -8.17 37.12 -14.84
CA GLU A 101 -7.73 37.45 -16.19
C GLU A 101 -8.80 37.14 -17.24
N ILE A 102 -9.48 36.00 -17.14
CA ILE A 102 -10.62 35.66 -18.01
C ILE A 102 -11.73 36.70 -17.83
N GLY A 103 -12.08 37.06 -16.59
CA GLY A 103 -13.10 38.07 -16.30
C GLY A 103 -12.78 39.44 -16.91
N ARG A 104 -11.52 39.89 -16.80
CA ARG A 104 -11.05 41.13 -17.45
C ARG A 104 -11.12 41.07 -18.97
N THR A 105 -10.77 39.92 -19.56
CA THR A 105 -10.77 39.74 -21.01
C THR A 105 -12.20 39.75 -21.58
N GLN A 106 -13.17 39.23 -20.83
CA GLN A 106 -14.60 39.28 -21.22
C GLN A 106 -15.17 40.70 -21.15
N LEU A 107 -14.79 41.49 -20.15
CA LEU A 107 -15.18 42.90 -20.03
C LEU A 107 -14.65 43.76 -21.19
N ASN A 108 -13.38 43.57 -21.57
CA ASN A 108 -12.74 44.33 -22.64
C ASN A 108 -13.23 43.96 -24.05
N LYS A 109 -13.88 42.79 -24.23
CA LYS A 109 -14.51 42.39 -25.49
C LYS A 109 -15.93 42.93 -25.67
N ALA A 110 -16.54 43.46 -24.60
CA ALA A 110 -17.91 44.00 -24.61
C ALA A 110 -17.97 45.53 -24.77
N THR A 111 -16.80 46.19 -24.93
CA THR A 111 -16.66 47.63 -25.21
C THR A 111 -16.14 47.80 -26.63
#